data_AF-A0A2V8P642-F1
#
_entry.id   AF-A0A2V8P642-F1
#
_cell.length_a   1.000
_cell.length_b   1.000
_cell.length_c   1.000
_cell.angle_alpha   90.00
_cell.angle_beta   90.00
_cell.angle_gamma   90.00
#
_symmetry.space_group_name_H-M   'P 1'
#
loop_
_entity.id
_entity.type
_entity.pdbx_description
1 polymer ?
#
loop_
_entity_poly.entity_id
_entity_poly.type
_entity_poly.pdbx_seq_one_letter_code
_entity_poly.pdbx_strand_id
1 'polypeptide(L)'
;MMDSQDQQHRALGEIARLCVRSGNNSQVFEVTEMIKDDYARVLCEMEIVDAFIASDQFALADHMLPQALARAATIERANQKASALMEIAPRLARREQPAKASEVLFEALTALQMIDDSYYQSHGLINLADKYRELGQQPDQREQTVLEAMRLNLEP
;
A
#
# COMPACT_ATOMS: atom_id res chain seq x y z
N MET A 1 21.75 -3.84 11.57
CA MET A 1 22.34 -2.52 11.23
C MET A 1 21.43 -1.97 10.14
N MET A 2 20.72 -0.86 10.35
CA MET A 2 19.84 -0.28 9.32
C MET A 2 20.69 0.25 8.17
N ASP A 3 20.33 -0.10 6.93
CA ASP A 3 21.02 0.38 5.74
C ASP A 3 20.87 1.91 5.60
N SER A 4 21.87 2.56 5.01
CA SER A 4 21.87 4.01 4.75
C SER A 4 20.67 4.43 3.90
N GLN A 5 20.19 3.56 3.01
CA GLN A 5 19.00 3.82 2.20
C GLN A 5 17.72 3.83 3.04
N ASP A 6 17.57 2.92 4.00
CA ASP A 6 16.41 2.90 4.91
C ASP A 6 16.36 4.10 5.84
N GLN A 7 17.54 4.63 6.22
CA GLN A 7 17.62 5.87 6.98
C GLN A 7 17.23 7.08 6.12
N GLN A 8 17.69 7.10 4.87
CA GLN A 8 17.35 8.14 3.90
C GLN A 8 15.85 8.18 3.62
N HIS A 9 15.21 7.05 3.31
CA HIS A 9 13.77 7.00 3.02
C HIS A 9 12.93 7.47 4.21
N ARG A 10 13.29 7.09 5.43
CA ARG A 10 12.60 7.57 6.64
C ARG A 10 12.80 9.05 6.88
N ALA A 11 14.01 9.57 6.67
CA ALA A 11 14.27 11.00 6.79
C ALA A 11 13.44 11.81 5.77
N LEU A 12 13.34 11.33 4.53
CA LEU A 12 12.50 11.95 3.50
C LEU A 12 11.01 11.90 3.88
N GLY A 13 10.52 10.79 4.42
CA GLY A 13 9.15 10.68 4.93
C GLY A 13 8.84 11.66 6.07
N GLU A 14 9.76 11.84 7.02
CA GLU A 14 9.62 12.84 8.08
C GLU A 14 9.59 14.28 7.55
N ILE A 15 10.47 14.60 6.59
CA ILE A 15 10.48 15.91 5.94
C ILE A 15 9.14 16.16 5.25
N ALA A 16 8.64 15.19 4.47
CA ALA A 16 7.37 15.32 3.78
C ALA A 16 6.21 15.55 4.78
N ARG A 17 6.16 14.83 5.90
CA ARG A 17 5.18 15.09 6.98
C ARG A 17 5.30 16.47 7.59
N LEU A 18 6.51 17.00 7.77
CA LEU A 18 6.73 18.37 8.24
C LEU A 18 6.25 19.41 7.22
N CYS A 19 6.49 19.17 5.92
CA CYS A 19 5.97 20.00 4.83
C CYS A 19 4.43 20.06 4.85
N VAL A 20 3.74 18.92 5.03
CA VAL A 20 2.27 18.90 5.16
C VAL A 20 1.79 19.76 6.33
N ARG A 21 2.39 19.57 7.51
CA ARG A 21 2.02 20.31 8.75
C ARG A 21 2.29 21.81 8.66
N SER A 22 3.29 22.21 7.87
CA SER A 22 3.63 23.62 7.65
C SER A 22 2.84 24.25 6.50
N GLY A 23 1.97 23.49 5.82
CA GLY A 23 1.23 23.93 4.62
C GLY A 23 2.10 24.08 3.36
N ASN A 24 3.36 23.66 3.41
CA ASN A 24 4.31 23.75 2.29
C ASN A 24 4.21 22.52 1.38
N ASN A 25 3.05 22.35 0.76
CA ASN A 25 2.70 21.12 0.05
C ASN A 25 3.45 20.92 -1.27
N SER A 26 4.03 21.97 -1.87
CA SER A 26 4.84 21.84 -3.08
C SER A 26 6.10 21.00 -2.84
N GLN A 27 6.74 21.16 -1.68
CA GLN A 27 7.96 20.42 -1.32
C GLN A 27 7.70 18.93 -1.08
N VAL A 28 6.48 18.54 -0.73
CA VAL A 28 6.11 17.14 -0.49
C VAL A 28 6.40 16.28 -1.73
N PHE A 29 6.01 16.77 -2.91
CA PHE A 29 6.20 16.05 -4.18
C PHE A 29 7.66 15.98 -4.60
N GLU A 30 8.44 17.04 -4.36
CA GLU A 30 9.88 17.03 -4.65
C GLU A 30 10.61 15.99 -3.80
N VAL A 31 10.25 15.90 -2.51
CA VAL A 31 10.85 14.96 -1.56
C VAL A 31 10.51 13.51 -1.90
N THR A 32 9.28 13.22 -2.34
CA THR A 32 8.89 11.85 -2.75
C THR A 32 9.57 11.43 -4.05
N GLU A 33 9.79 12.34 -5.01
CA GLU A 33 10.53 12.07 -6.26
C GLU A 33 12.01 11.70 -6.05
N MET A 34 12.58 12.03 -4.90
CA MET A 34 13.94 11.63 -4.53
C MET A 34 14.03 10.14 -4.16
N ILE A 35 12.93 9.50 -3.80
CA ILE A 35 12.88 8.08 -3.46
C ILE A 35 12.84 7.25 -4.76
N LYS A 36 13.90 6.48 -5.00
CA LYS A 36 14.06 5.70 -6.24
C LYS A 36 13.45 4.31 -6.20
N ASP A 37 13.36 3.71 -5.02
CA ASP A 37 12.68 2.43 -4.85
C ASP A 37 11.17 2.66 -4.83
N ASP A 38 10.46 2.12 -5.83
CA ASP A 38 9.02 2.35 -5.97
C ASP A 38 8.23 1.83 -4.77
N TYR A 39 8.66 0.71 -4.16
CA TYR A 39 8.02 0.17 -2.98
C TYR A 39 8.16 1.12 -1.78
N ALA A 40 9.37 1.55 -1.45
CA ALA A 40 9.64 2.52 -0.40
C ALA A 40 8.92 3.86 -0.66
N ARG A 41 8.82 4.25 -1.92
CA ARG A 41 8.12 5.47 -2.32
C ARG A 41 6.62 5.36 -2.04
N VAL A 42 5.96 4.25 -2.40
CA VAL A 42 4.54 4.04 -2.07
C VAL A 42 4.30 4.10 -0.56
N LEU A 43 5.17 3.48 0.24
CA LEU A 43 5.05 3.53 1.70
C LEU A 43 5.13 4.97 2.22
N CYS A 44 6.10 5.75 1.74
CA CYS A 44 6.24 7.16 2.07
C CYS A 44 5.01 7.98 1.63
N GLU A 45 4.51 7.76 0.42
CA GLU A 45 3.29 8.39 -0.09
C GLU A 45 2.08 8.07 0.79
N MET A 46 1.95 6.87 1.36
CA MET A 46 0.86 6.55 2.29
C MET A 46 0.97 7.27 3.64
N GLU A 47 2.18 7.42 4.18
CA GLU A 47 2.41 8.24 5.38
C GLU A 47 2.06 9.72 5.14
N ILE A 48 2.31 10.22 3.93
CA ILE A 48 1.95 11.58 3.51
C ILE A 48 0.43 11.70 3.32
N VAL A 49 -0.22 10.73 2.68
CA VAL A 49 -1.67 10.70 2.54
C VAL A 49 -2.34 10.72 3.91
N ASP A 50 -1.84 9.95 4.88
CA ASP A 50 -2.34 9.99 6.25
C ASP A 50 -2.18 11.39 6.87
N ALA A 51 -1.05 12.06 6.65
CA ALA A 51 -0.82 13.42 7.12
C ALA A 51 -1.75 14.45 6.46
N PHE A 52 -2.03 14.30 5.16
CA PHE A 52 -3.00 15.13 4.45
C PHE A 52 -4.41 14.93 5.02
N ILE A 53 -4.82 13.68 5.23
CA ILE A 53 -6.13 13.34 5.84
C ILE A 53 -6.22 13.93 7.25
N ALA A 54 -5.20 13.78 8.08
CA ALA A 54 -5.16 14.30 9.44
C ALA A 54 -5.18 15.84 9.52
N SER A 55 -4.82 16.52 8.42
CA SER A 55 -4.82 17.98 8.31
C SER A 55 -5.99 18.51 7.48
N ASP A 56 -7.01 17.69 7.20
CA ASP A 56 -8.17 17.99 6.35
C ASP A 56 -7.82 18.43 4.91
N GLN A 57 -6.62 18.10 4.42
CA GLN A 57 -6.12 18.42 3.08
C GLN A 57 -6.52 17.34 2.06
N PHE A 58 -7.81 17.04 2.03
CA PHE A 58 -8.38 15.91 1.29
C PHE A 58 -8.10 15.93 -0.22
N ALA A 59 -8.12 17.10 -0.85
CA ALA A 59 -7.82 17.23 -2.28
C ALA A 59 -6.40 16.75 -2.63
N LEU A 60 -5.43 16.89 -1.72
CA LEU A 60 -4.06 16.43 -1.93
C LEU A 60 -3.93 14.92 -1.69
N ALA A 61 -4.64 14.38 -0.70
CA ALA A 61 -4.77 12.93 -0.52
C ALA A 61 -5.38 12.27 -1.77
N ASP A 62 -6.48 12.84 -2.28
CA ASP A 62 -7.18 12.34 -3.47
C ASP A 62 -6.36 12.49 -4.75
N HIS A 63 -5.45 13.47 -4.80
CA HIS A 63 -4.50 13.62 -5.90
C HIS A 63 -3.36 12.59 -5.85
N MET A 64 -2.87 12.25 -4.67
CA MET A 64 -1.71 11.36 -4.48
C MET A 64 -2.09 9.87 -4.60
N LEU A 65 -3.27 9.46 -4.11
CA LEU A 65 -3.71 8.06 -4.10
C LEU A 65 -3.67 7.38 -5.49
N PRO A 66 -4.17 7.99 -6.57
CA PRO A 66 -4.10 7.38 -7.91
C PRO A 66 -2.67 7.19 -8.41
N GLN A 67 -1.75 8.09 -8.05
CA GLN A 67 -0.34 8.02 -8.46
C GLN A 67 0.38 6.89 -7.71
N ALA A 68 0.16 6.79 -6.40
CA ALA A 68 0.67 5.69 -5.58
C ALA A 68 0.14 4.33 -6.07
N LEU A 69 -1.15 4.27 -6.45
CA LEU A 69 -1.75 3.05 -6.99
C LEU A 69 -1.13 2.66 -8.34
N ALA A 70 -0.96 3.63 -9.26
CA ALA A 70 -0.31 3.37 -10.53
C ALA A 70 1.13 2.85 -10.35
N ARG A 71 1.87 3.42 -9.40
CA ARG A 71 3.22 2.98 -9.03
C ARG A 71 3.23 1.59 -8.41
N ALA A 72 2.34 1.31 -7.46
CA ALA A 72 2.23 -0.01 -6.85
C ALA A 72 1.96 -1.09 -7.90
N ALA A 73 1.17 -0.78 -8.93
CA ALA A 73 0.87 -1.69 -10.02
C ALA A 73 2.10 -2.08 -10.87
N THR A 74 3.13 -1.22 -10.95
CA THR A 74 4.37 -1.47 -11.70
C THR A 74 5.46 -2.18 -10.90
N ILE A 75 5.28 -2.40 -9.60
CA ILE A 75 6.25 -3.13 -8.77
C ILE A 75 6.33 -4.59 -9.25
N GLU A 76 7.53 -5.03 -9.66
CA GLU A 76 7.76 -6.36 -10.22
C GLU A 76 7.72 -7.48 -9.16
N ARG A 77 8.26 -7.21 -7.96
CA ARG A 77 8.33 -8.21 -6.90
C ARG A 77 6.96 -8.41 -6.29
N ALA A 78 6.36 -9.58 -6.53
CA ALA A 78 5.01 -9.95 -6.09
C ALA A 78 4.73 -9.64 -4.61
N ASN A 79 5.67 -9.95 -3.71
CA ASN A 79 5.54 -9.69 -2.28
C ASN A 79 5.51 -8.18 -1.95
N GLN A 80 6.33 -7.36 -2.63
CA GLN A 80 6.32 -5.91 -2.48
C GLN A 80 5.07 -5.29 -3.10
N LYS A 81 4.67 -5.75 -4.29
CA LYS A 81 3.44 -5.31 -4.95
C LYS A 81 2.21 -5.55 -4.08
N ALA A 82 2.05 -6.77 -3.58
CA ALA A 82 0.95 -7.11 -2.67
C ALA A 82 0.95 -6.20 -1.42
N SER A 83 2.11 -6.02 -0.80
CA SER A 83 2.25 -5.17 0.39
C SER A 83 1.92 -3.70 0.12
N ALA A 84 2.38 -3.15 -1.00
CA ALA A 84 2.08 -1.78 -1.42
C ALA A 84 0.57 -1.57 -1.64
N LEU A 85 -0.08 -2.48 -2.37
CA LEU A 85 -1.52 -2.44 -2.62
C LEU A 85 -2.33 -2.55 -1.31
N MET A 86 -1.92 -3.43 -0.39
CA MET A 86 -2.52 -3.58 0.94
C MET A 86 -2.38 -2.32 1.82
N GLU A 87 -1.32 -1.53 1.65
CA GLU A 87 -1.18 -0.25 2.34
C GLU A 87 -2.05 0.87 1.74
N ILE A 88 -2.30 0.83 0.43
CA ILE A 88 -3.14 1.82 -0.26
C ILE A 88 -4.64 1.63 0.04
N ALA A 89 -5.12 0.38 0.09
CA ALA A 89 -6.56 0.09 0.21
C ALA A 89 -7.27 0.78 1.39
N PRO A 90 -6.73 0.80 2.63
CA PRO A 90 -7.36 1.52 3.74
C PRO A 90 -7.49 3.01 3.53
N ARG A 91 -6.53 3.65 2.84
CA ARG A 91 -6.61 5.08 2.55
C ARG A 91 -7.69 5.35 1.51
N LEU A 92 -7.83 4.51 0.47
CA LEU A 92 -8.95 4.60 -0.48
C LEU A 92 -10.31 4.51 0.23
N ALA A 93 -10.47 3.56 1.15
CA ALA A 93 -11.71 3.41 1.92
C ALA A 93 -12.01 4.65 2.79
N ARG A 94 -11.01 5.20 3.48
CA ARG A 94 -11.13 6.45 4.26
C ARG A 94 -11.44 7.68 3.39
N ARG A 95 -11.10 7.63 2.11
CA ARG A 95 -11.43 8.65 1.10
C ARG A 95 -12.70 8.32 0.31
N GLU A 96 -13.67 7.66 0.95
CA GLU A 96 -15.00 7.35 0.40
C GLU A 96 -14.98 6.50 -0.89
N GLN A 97 -13.92 5.70 -1.10
CA GLN A 97 -13.79 4.82 -2.26
C GLN A 97 -13.71 3.32 -1.85
N PRO A 98 -14.70 2.79 -1.10
CA PRO A 98 -14.65 1.41 -0.59
C PRO A 98 -14.65 0.36 -1.70
N ALA A 99 -15.37 0.59 -2.81
CA ALA A 99 -15.35 -0.32 -3.95
C ALA A 99 -13.95 -0.40 -4.59
N LYS A 100 -13.25 0.75 -4.71
CA LYS A 100 -11.89 0.77 -5.22
C LYS A 100 -10.91 0.11 -4.25
N ALA A 101 -11.10 0.28 -2.95
CA ALA A 101 -10.32 -0.41 -1.93
C ALA A 101 -10.43 -1.94 -2.06
N SER A 102 -11.65 -2.46 -2.26
CA SER A 102 -11.86 -3.90 -2.48
C SER A 102 -11.19 -4.40 -3.76
N GLU A 103 -11.30 -3.68 -4.88
CA GLU A 103 -10.56 -4.04 -6.11
C GLU A 103 -9.04 -4.08 -5.91
N VAL A 104 -8.50 -3.15 -5.10
CA VAL A 104 -7.07 -3.11 -4.78
C VAL A 104 -6.65 -4.27 -3.88
N LEU A 105 -7.49 -4.69 -2.92
CA LEU A 105 -7.23 -5.90 -2.13
C LEU A 105 -7.29 -7.17 -2.98
N PHE A 106 -8.19 -7.23 -3.96
CA PHE A 106 -8.21 -8.32 -4.94
C PHE A 106 -6.91 -8.35 -5.77
N GLU A 107 -6.43 -7.20 -6.24
CA GLU A 107 -5.14 -7.12 -6.94
C GLU A 107 -4.00 -7.58 -6.02
N ALA A 108 -4.01 -7.21 -4.74
CA ALA A 108 -3.02 -7.70 -3.77
C ALA A 108 -3.06 -9.22 -3.62
N LEU A 109 -4.25 -9.82 -3.54
CA LEU A 109 -4.44 -11.28 -3.47
C LEU A 109 -3.87 -11.98 -4.72
N THR A 110 -4.13 -11.45 -5.91
CA THR A 110 -3.55 -12.00 -7.15
C THR A 110 -2.03 -11.89 -7.17
N ALA A 111 -1.44 -10.81 -6.64
CA ALA A 111 0.01 -10.72 -6.47
C ALA A 111 0.55 -11.76 -5.47
N LEU A 112 -0.15 -12.03 -4.36
CA LEU A 112 0.24 -13.09 -3.41
C LEU A 112 0.19 -14.49 -4.03
N GLN A 113 -0.75 -14.75 -4.94
CA GLN A 113 -0.84 -16.01 -5.67
C GLN A 113 0.42 -16.30 -6.50
N MET A 114 1.14 -15.27 -6.95
CA MET A 114 2.36 -15.38 -7.74
C MET A 114 3.63 -15.62 -6.89
N ILE A 115 3.50 -15.72 -5.56
CA ILE A 115 4.63 -15.98 -4.65
C ILE A 115 4.81 -17.49 -4.51
N ASP A 116 5.97 -18.00 -4.97
CA ASP A 116 6.31 -19.42 -4.89
C ASP A 116 6.68 -19.88 -3.47
N ASP A 117 7.26 -18.97 -2.67
CA ASP A 117 7.68 -19.28 -1.31
C ASP A 117 6.46 -19.28 -0.37
N SER A 118 6.15 -20.47 0.16
CA SER A 118 4.96 -20.71 0.99
C SER A 118 4.96 -19.89 2.28
N TYR A 119 6.13 -19.55 2.84
CA TYR A 119 6.23 -18.72 4.02
C TYR A 119 5.84 -17.27 3.70
N TYR A 120 6.40 -16.68 2.64
CA TYR A 120 6.03 -15.32 2.22
C TYR A 120 4.57 -15.24 1.75
N GLN A 121 4.08 -16.26 1.05
CA GLN A 121 2.68 -16.34 0.64
C GLN A 121 1.73 -16.36 1.85
N SER A 122 2.00 -17.23 2.83
CA SER A 122 1.19 -17.35 4.05
C SER A 122 1.22 -16.06 4.88
N HIS A 123 2.39 -15.45 5.05
CA HIS A 123 2.52 -14.18 5.76
C HIS A 123 1.76 -13.05 5.05
N GLY A 124 1.80 -13.02 3.72
CA GLY A 124 1.04 -12.07 2.92
C GLY A 124 -0.48 -12.24 3.09
N LEU A 125 -0.96 -13.49 3.14
CA LEU A 125 -2.38 -13.80 3.35
C LEU A 125 -2.87 -13.38 4.75
N ILE A 126 -2.04 -13.54 5.79
CA ILE A 126 -2.36 -13.04 7.14
C ILE A 126 -2.52 -11.51 7.11
N ASN A 127 -1.58 -10.81 6.49
CA ASN A 127 -1.66 -9.35 6.35
C ASN A 127 -2.91 -8.93 5.56
N LEU A 128 -3.26 -9.66 4.50
CA LEU A 128 -4.46 -9.39 3.71
C LEU A 128 -5.74 -9.54 4.53
N ALA A 129 -5.83 -10.60 5.35
CA ALA A 129 -6.95 -10.79 6.27
C ALA A 129 -7.06 -9.65 7.30
N ASP A 130 -5.93 -9.15 7.79
CA ASP A 130 -5.91 -7.97 8.66
C ASP A 130 -6.44 -6.71 7.97
N LYS A 131 -6.12 -6.51 6.68
CA LYS A 131 -6.69 -5.40 5.91
C LYS A 131 -8.20 -5.54 5.71
N TYR A 132 -8.71 -6.72 5.36
CA TYR A 132 -10.16 -6.93 5.29
C TYR A 132 -10.85 -6.59 6.62
N ARG A 133 -10.26 -7.01 7.75
CA ARG A 133 -10.76 -6.69 9.08
C ARG A 133 -10.72 -5.19 9.38
N GLU A 134 -9.66 -4.48 9.01
CA GLU A 134 -9.57 -3.02 9.13
C GLU A 134 -10.70 -2.33 8.35
N LEU A 135 -11.01 -2.82 7.16
CA LEU A 135 -12.08 -2.25 6.31
C LEU A 135 -13.49 -2.68 6.74
N GLY A 136 -13.62 -3.60 7.69
CA GLY A 136 -14.91 -4.23 8.03
C GLY A 136 -15.52 -5.00 6.85
N GLN A 137 -14.68 -5.46 5.92
CA GLN A 137 -15.06 -6.18 4.72
C GLN A 137 -14.78 -7.68 4.87
N GLN A 138 -15.38 -8.48 4.00
CA GLN A 138 -15.09 -9.92 3.88
C GLN A 138 -14.74 -10.21 2.42
N PRO A 139 -13.87 -11.21 2.16
CA PRO A 139 -13.60 -11.65 0.81
C PRO A 139 -14.88 -12.06 0.09
N ASP A 140 -15.07 -11.56 -1.13
CA ASP A 140 -16.17 -11.94 -2.01
C ASP A 140 -15.95 -13.34 -2.62
N GLN A 141 -16.86 -13.75 -3.50
CA GLN A 141 -16.79 -15.10 -4.11
C GLN A 141 -15.55 -15.30 -5.01
N ARG A 142 -15.10 -14.27 -5.73
CA ARG A 142 -13.91 -14.39 -6.61
C ARG A 142 -12.65 -14.51 -5.75
N GLU A 143 -12.58 -13.75 -4.66
CA GLU A 143 -11.47 -13.79 -3.71
C GLU A 143 -11.41 -15.15 -3.00
N GLN A 144 -12.55 -15.66 -2.54
CA GLN A 144 -12.64 -16.99 -1.93
C GLN A 144 -12.16 -18.09 -2.88
N THR A 145 -12.47 -17.99 -4.17
CA THR A 145 -12.02 -18.97 -5.17
C THR A 145 -10.50 -18.98 -5.30
N VAL A 146 -9.85 -17.81 -5.30
CA VAL A 146 -8.39 -17.68 -5.34
C VAL A 146 -7.75 -18.18 -4.04
N LEU A 147 -8.32 -17.81 -2.88
CA LEU A 147 -7.85 -18.25 -1.57
C LEU A 147 -7.89 -19.78 -1.44
N GLU A 148 -8.95 -20.42 -1.93
CA GLU A 148 -9.07 -21.88 -1.92
C GLU A 148 -8.03 -22.56 -2.82
N ALA A 149 -7.79 -22.01 -4.01
CA ALA A 149 -6.75 -22.51 -4.90
C ALA A 149 -5.35 -22.41 -4.27
N MET A 150 -5.06 -21.29 -3.59
CA MET A 150 -3.81 -21.11 -2.86
C MET A 150 -3.69 -22.07 -1.67
N ARG A 151 -4.79 -22.30 -0.93
CA ARG A 151 -4.83 -23.24 0.19
C ARG A 151 -4.44 -24.66 -0.25
N LEU A 152 -4.98 -25.13 -1.37
CA LEU A 152 -4.67 -26.46 -1.91
C LEU A 152 -3.20 -26.61 -2.32
N ASN A 153 -2.54 -25.53 -2.75
CA ASN A 153 -1.11 -25.55 -3.08
C ASN A 153 -0.19 -25.56 -1.85
N LEU A 154 -0.71 -25.23 -0.66
CA LEU A 154 0.00 -25.21 0.61
C LEU A 154 -0.13 -26.52 1.40
N GLU A 155 -1.02 -27.43 0.98
CA GLU A 155 -1.17 -28.76 1.58
C GLU A 155 -0.02 -29.69 1.11
N PRO A 156 0.63 -30.44 2.03
CA PRO A 156 1.77 -31.31 1.73
C PRO A 156 1.41 -32.60 0.99
#